data_AF-A0A7K9S7C8-F1
#
_entry.id   AF-A0A7K9S7C8-F1
#
_cell.length_a   1.000
_cell.length_b   1.000
_cell.length_c   1.000
_cell.angle_alpha   90.00
_cell.angle_beta   90.00
_cell.angle_gamma   90.00
#
_symmetry.space_group_name_H-M   'P 1'
#
loop_
_entity.id
_entity.type
_entity.pdbx_description
1 polymer ?
#
loop_
_entity_poly.entity_id
_entity_poly.type
_entity_poly.pdbx_seq_one_letter_code
_entity_poly.pdbx_strand_id
1 'polypeptide(L)' 'AIAAVALRQGSREPFLRVVFTLLSCAPLRGATVRSFQTEKELLQVRFGGEKNGIL' A
#
# COMPACT_ATOMS: atom_id res chain seq x y z
N ALA A 1 -9.35 -1.63 7.83
CA ALA A 1 -8.24 -1.81 6.88
C ALA A 1 -8.71 -1.33 5.50
N ILE A 2 -7.79 -0.85 4.66
CA ILE A 2 -8.07 -0.39 3.29
C ILE A 2 -7.13 -1.14 2.34
N ALA A 3 -7.65 -1.69 1.25
CA ALA A 3 -6.84 -2.33 0.22
C ALA A 3 -7.02 -1.61 -1.11
N ALA A 4 -5.93 -1.42 -1.85
CA ALA A 4 -5.95 -0.78 -3.15
C ALA A 4 -5.11 -1.57 -4.15
N VAL A 5 -5.63 -1.67 -5.37
CA VAL A 5 -4.98 -2.33 -6.50
C VAL A 5 -5.03 -1.38 -7.69
N ALA A 6 -3.89 -1.17 -8.35
CA ALA A 6 -3.83 -0.37 -9.57
C ALA A 6 -3.40 -1.24 -10.75
N LEU A 7 -4.17 -1.12 -11.83
CA LEU A 7 -3.96 -1.79 -13.11
C LEU A 7 -3.69 -0.72 -14.17
N ARG A 8 -2.72 -0.96 -15.05
CA ARG A 8 -2.60 -0.18 -16.28
C ARG A 8 -3.67 -0.67 -17.24
N GLN A 9 -4.34 0.25 -17.93
CA GLN A 9 -5.34 -0.12 -18.93
C GLN A 9 -4.72 -1.06 -19.98
N GLY A 10 -5.38 -2.17 -20.25
CA GLY A 10 -4.89 -3.22 -21.16
C GLY A 10 -3.89 -4.22 -20.53
N SER A 11 -3.42 -3.98 -19.30
CA SER A 11 -2.60 -4.97 -18.58
C SER A 11 -3.44 -6.11 -18.02
N ARG A 12 -2.89 -7.32 -18.01
CA ARG A 12 -3.47 -8.48 -17.33
C ARG A 12 -3.14 -8.53 -15.83
N GLU A 13 -2.06 -7.87 -15.43
CA GLU A 13 -1.57 -7.93 -14.05
C GLU A 13 -1.46 -6.54 -13.41
N PRO A 14 -1.77 -6.42 -12.10
CA PRO A 14 -1.67 -5.16 -11.38
C PRO A 14 -0.22 -4.79 -11.12
N PHE A 15 0.10 -3.51 -11.34
CA PHE A 15 1.43 -2.97 -11.04
C PHE A 15 1.55 -2.47 -9.60
N LEU A 16 0.43 -2.28 -8.90
CA LEU A 16 0.39 -1.89 -7.49
C LEU A 16 -0.61 -2.77 -6.74
N ARG A 17 -0.17 -3.29 -5.60
CA ARG A 17 -0.99 -3.98 -4.60
C ARG A 17 -0.58 -3.47 -3.23
N VAL A 18 -1.47 -2.77 -2.53
CA VAL A 18 -1.16 -2.19 -1.22
C VAL A 18 -2.30 -2.44 -0.24
N VAL A 19 -1.95 -2.74 1.00
CA VAL A 19 -2.86 -2.91 2.12
C VAL A 19 -2.45 -1.98 3.25
N PHE A 20 -3.39 -1.12 3.69
CA PHE A 20 -3.24 -0.26 4.84
C PHE A 20 -4.01 -0.85 6.03
N THR A 21 -3.31 -1.11 7.13
CA THR A 21 -3.89 -1.74 8.33
C THR A 21 -3.81 -0.81 9.53
N LEU A 22 -4.73 -0.98 10.48
CA LEU A 22 -4.52 -0.53 11.85
C LEU A 22 -3.77 -1.62 12.60
N LEU A 23 -2.83 -1.21 13.44
CA LEU A 23 -1.93 -2.09 14.17
C LEU A 23 -1.10 -2.99 13.24
N SER A 24 -0.25 -3.82 13.83
CA SER A 24 0.64 -4.70 13.11
C SER A 24 -0.12 -5.76 12.30
N CYS A 25 0.44 -6.09 11.14
CA CYS A 25 -0.04 -7.15 10.26
C CYS A 25 1.17 -7.92 9.72
N ALA A 26 1.02 -9.22 9.49
CA ALA A 26 2.07 -10.03 8.89
C ALA A 26 2.34 -9.58 7.43
N PRO A 27 3.60 -9.67 6.95
CA PRO A 27 3.91 -9.37 5.55
C PRO A 27 3.10 -10.23 4.57
N LEU A 28 2.59 -9.60 3.51
CA LEU A 28 1.86 -10.28 2.44
C LEU A 28 2.74 -10.41 1.19
N ARG A 29 2.80 -11.61 0.61
CA ARG A 29 3.59 -11.84 -0.60
C ARG A 29 2.99 -11.08 -1.79
N GLY A 30 3.81 -10.25 -2.44
CA GLY A 30 3.41 -9.52 -3.65
C GLY A 30 2.51 -8.30 -3.39
N ALA A 31 2.37 -7.85 -2.14
CA ALA A 31 1.67 -6.62 -1.78
C ALA A 31 2.47 -5.84 -0.73
N THR A 32 2.45 -4.53 -0.82
CA THR A 32 3.01 -3.66 0.21
C THR A 32 2.03 -3.56 1.37
N VAL A 33 2.47 -3.87 2.58
CA VAL A 33 1.66 -3.72 3.81
C VAL A 33 2.16 -2.50 4.57
N ARG A 34 1.26 -1.58 4.89
CA ARG A 34 1.56 -0.39 5.71
C ARG A 34 0.61 -0.36 6.90
N SER A 35 1.19 -0.46 8.09
CA SER A 35 0.46 -0.51 9.36
C SER A 35 0.57 0.84 10.07
N PHE A 36 -0.55 1.31 10.63
CA PHE A 36 -0.64 2.59 11.36
C PHE A 36 -1.20 2.37 12.76
N GLN A 37 -0.86 3.26 13.69
CA GLN A 37 -1.32 3.11 15.06
C GLN A 37 -2.74 3.66 15.24
N THR A 38 -3.13 4.67 14.45
CA THR A 38 -4.43 5.33 14.55
C THR A 38 -5.12 5.43 13.19
N GLU A 39 -6.46 5.53 13.21
CA GLU A 39 -7.25 5.71 11.99
C GLU A 39 -6.91 7.02 11.27
N LYS A 40 -6.63 8.08 12.03
CA LYS A 40 -6.26 9.38 11.48
C LYS A 40 -5.00 9.29 10.61
N GLU A 41 -3.97 8.57 11.06
CA GLU A 41 -2.74 8.35 10.30
C GLU A 41 -3.01 7.56 9.02
N LEU A 42 -3.80 6.49 9.12
CA LEU A 42 -4.17 5.65 7.99
C LEU A 42 -4.92 6.46 6.91
N LEU A 43 -5.85 7.31 7.31
CA LEU A 43 -6.65 8.14 6.39
C LEU A 43 -5.88 9.33 5.80
N GLN A 44 -4.76 9.74 6.41
CA GLN A 44 -3.90 10.82 5.90
C GLN A 44 -2.81 10.33 4.95
N VAL A 45 -2.78 9.04 4.62
CA VAL A 45 -1.82 8.47 3.68
C VAL A 45 -1.95 9.17 2.33
N ARG A 46 -0.85 9.81 1.91
CA ARG A 46 -0.70 10.37 0.57
C ARG A 46 -0.10 9.31 -0.35
N PHE A 47 -0.77 9.07 -1.48
CA PHE A 47 -0.22 8.27 -2.58
C PHE A 47 0.74 9.16 -3.38
N GLY A 48 1.99 9.27 -2.94
CA GLY A 48 3.04 10.05 -3.60
C GLY A 48 4.41 9.50 -3.23
N GLY A 49 5.24 9.24 -4.25
CA GLY A 49 6.42 8.37 -4.20
C GLY A 49 7.37 8.58 -3.02
N GLU A 50 7.84 7.45 -2.48
CA GLU A 50 9.04 7.34 -1.67
C GLU A 50 10.22 7.94 -2.46
N LYS A 51 10.68 9.13 -2.06
CA LYS A 51 12.03 9.58 -2.37
C LYS A 51 12.94 9.03 -1.27
N ASN A 52 13.44 7.81 -1.46
CA ASN A 52 14.75 7.33 -0.98
C ASN A 52 14.79 5.79 -1.07
N GLY A 53 15.67 5.26 -1.92
CA GLY A 53 16.15 3.88 -1.78
C GLY A 53 16.24 3.05 -3.05
N ILE A 54 17.33 3.25 -3.80
CA ILE A 54 18.05 2.23 -4.58
C ILE A 54 17.24 1.52 -5.69
N LEU A 55 17.40 2.03 -6.91
CA LEU A 55 17.62 1.25 -8.13
C LEU A 55 18.83 1.87 -8.85
#